data_AF-A0A1F1L218-F1
#
_entry.id   AF-A0A1F1L218-F1
#
_cell.length_a   1.000
_cell.length_b   1.000
_cell.length_c   1.000
_cell.angle_alpha   90.00
_cell.angle_beta   90.00
_cell.angle_gamma   90.00
#
_symmetry.space_group_name_H-M   'P 1'
#
loop_
_entity.id
_entity.type
_entity.pdbx_description
1 polymer ?
#
loop_
_entity_poly.entity_id
_entity_poly.type
_entity_poly.pdbx_seq_one_letter_code
_entity_poly.pdbx_strand_id
1 'polypeptide(L)'
;MEVSTDLSVLVGEEELHACVPAMPAALAERQVIVSDIAVEVVDAECAADNVLVREYVWKHGEKPVGLVVWRVIVNAETALALPKVTQAVAEALPAGALSYGTSEIGHTEFGLGTTLAYSASR
;
A
#
# COMPACT_ATOMS: atom_id res chain seq x y z
N MET A 1 -4.77 -17.84 -7.60
CA MET A 1 -5.89 -17.32 -6.81
C MET A 1 -5.84 -15.82 -6.92
N GLU A 2 -6.94 -15.19 -7.30
CA GLU A 2 -7.06 -13.74 -7.34
C GLU A 2 -7.18 -13.21 -5.91
N VAL A 3 -6.40 -12.18 -5.58
CA VAL A 3 -6.32 -11.56 -4.26
C VAL A 3 -6.23 -10.04 -4.39
N SER A 4 -6.74 -9.34 -3.39
CA SER A 4 -6.61 -7.90 -3.22
C SER A 4 -5.96 -7.63 -1.89
N THR A 5 -4.93 -6.78 -1.87
CA THR A 5 -4.32 -6.28 -0.65
C THR A 5 -4.65 -4.80 -0.51
N ASP A 6 -5.31 -4.44 0.59
CA ASP A 6 -5.72 -3.06 0.87
C ASP A 6 -5.03 -2.58 2.16
N LEU A 7 -4.11 -1.62 2.00
CA LEU A 7 -3.32 -1.07 3.09
C LEU A 7 -3.52 0.43 3.22
N SER A 8 -3.74 0.90 4.44
CA SER A 8 -3.42 2.27 4.80
C SER A 8 -1.91 2.38 5.02
N VAL A 9 -1.25 3.40 4.46
CA VAL A 9 0.20 3.59 4.48
C VAL A 9 0.53 5.04 4.79
N LEU A 10 1.32 5.30 5.84
CA LEU A 10 1.86 6.61 6.16
C LEU A 10 3.25 6.73 5.54
N VAL A 11 3.36 7.56 4.50
CA VAL A 11 4.59 7.76 3.73
C VAL A 11 4.54 9.09 2.97
N GLY A 12 5.70 9.60 2.56
CA GLY A 12 5.78 10.76 1.69
C GLY A 12 5.38 10.43 0.26
N GLU A 13 4.91 11.45 -0.46
CA GLU A 13 4.41 11.32 -1.83
C GLU A 13 5.52 10.89 -2.81
N GLU A 14 6.69 11.52 -2.72
CA GLU A 14 7.82 11.23 -3.60
C GLU A 14 8.30 9.79 -3.43
N GLU A 15 8.40 9.30 -2.18
CA GLU A 15 8.83 7.93 -1.90
C GLU A 15 7.83 6.90 -2.42
N LEU A 16 6.53 7.15 -2.25
CA LEU A 16 5.51 6.24 -2.77
C LEU A 16 5.52 6.20 -4.30
N HIS A 17 5.53 7.36 -4.95
CA HIS A 17 5.54 7.45 -6.42
C HIS A 17 6.82 6.86 -7.04
N ALA A 18 7.96 6.97 -6.36
CA ALA A 18 9.19 6.31 -6.80
C ALA A 18 9.14 4.78 -6.63
N CYS A 19 8.42 4.29 -5.62
CA CYS A 19 8.34 2.87 -5.27
C CYS A 19 7.35 2.08 -6.12
N VAL A 20 6.17 2.65 -6.42
CA VAL A 20 5.09 1.96 -7.13
C VAL A 20 5.54 1.33 -8.46
N PRO A 21 6.32 2.00 -9.34
CA PRO A 21 6.76 1.40 -10.60
C PRO A 21 7.63 0.15 -10.43
N ALA A 22 8.34 0.01 -9.32
CA ALA A 22 9.20 -1.15 -9.03
C ALA A 22 8.47 -2.27 -8.27
N MET A 23 7.33 -1.95 -7.63
CA MET A 23 6.58 -2.88 -6.79
C MET A 23 6.14 -4.16 -7.52
N PRO A 24 5.62 -4.12 -8.77
CA PRO A 24 5.25 -5.34 -9.49
C PRO A 24 6.42 -6.33 -9.66
N ALA A 25 7.61 -5.83 -9.98
CA ALA A 25 8.79 -6.68 -10.15
C ALA A 25 9.22 -7.31 -8.81
N ALA A 26 9.27 -6.51 -7.73
CA ALA A 26 9.61 -7.00 -6.39
C ALA A 26 8.61 -8.04 -5.87
N LEU A 27 7.33 -7.88 -6.17
CA LEU A 27 6.28 -8.83 -5.81
C LEU A 27 6.31 -10.10 -6.66
N ALA A 28 6.68 -10.01 -7.94
CA ALA A 28 6.83 -11.17 -8.81
C ALA A 28 7.93 -12.13 -8.32
N GLU A 29 9.04 -11.61 -7.78
CA GLU A 29 10.10 -12.41 -7.14
C GLU A 29 9.57 -13.27 -5.97
N ARG A 30 8.43 -12.86 -5.40
CA ARG A 30 7.74 -13.51 -4.28
C ARG A 30 6.49 -14.28 -4.73
N GLN A 31 6.32 -14.53 -6.03
CA GLN A 31 5.17 -15.24 -6.60
C GLN A 31 3.82 -14.51 -6.40
N VAL A 32 3.86 -13.18 -6.34
CA VAL A 32 2.67 -12.32 -6.34
C VAL A 32 2.67 -11.54 -7.66
N ILE A 33 1.81 -11.95 -8.59
CA ILE A 33 1.76 -11.38 -9.94
C ILE A 33 0.74 -10.24 -9.94
N VAL A 34 1.23 -9.00 -9.92
CA VAL A 34 0.38 -7.81 -9.81
C VAL A 34 -0.38 -7.54 -11.11
N SER A 35 -1.70 -7.44 -11.00
CA SER A 35 -2.60 -7.03 -12.09
C SER A 35 -2.67 -5.51 -12.19
N ASP A 36 -2.83 -4.84 -11.05
CA ASP A 36 -2.93 -3.39 -10.96
C ASP A 36 -2.65 -2.90 -9.54
N ILE A 37 -2.29 -1.62 -9.45
CA ILE A 37 -2.06 -0.91 -8.18
C ILE A 37 -2.82 0.40 -8.27
N ALA A 38 -3.62 0.69 -7.26
CA ALA A 38 -4.26 1.99 -7.12
C ALA A 38 -3.91 2.64 -5.79
N VAL A 39 -3.83 3.97 -5.81
CA VAL A 39 -3.49 4.79 -4.64
C VAL A 39 -4.47 5.95 -4.50
N GLU A 40 -4.76 6.30 -3.25
CA GLU A 40 -5.64 7.41 -2.88
C GLU A 40 -5.11 8.07 -1.60
N VAL A 41 -5.11 9.40 -1.53
CA VAL A 41 -4.83 10.10 -0.27
C VAL A 41 -6.09 10.07 0.58
N VAL A 42 -6.02 9.44 1.75
CA VAL A 42 -7.17 9.34 2.68
C VAL A 42 -7.04 10.29 3.87
N ASP A 43 -5.83 10.75 4.19
CA ASP A 43 -5.60 11.78 5.19
C ASP A 43 -4.32 12.57 4.89
N ALA A 44 -4.50 13.77 4.30
CA ALA A 44 -3.42 14.69 3.97
C ALA A 44 -2.94 15.52 5.17
N GLU A 45 -3.79 15.67 6.20
CA GLU A 45 -3.49 16.53 7.35
C GLU A 45 -2.82 15.77 8.50
N CYS A 46 -2.74 14.44 8.39
CA CYS A 46 -2.29 13.54 9.43
C CYS A 46 -3.04 13.82 10.75
N ALA A 47 -4.35 13.60 10.71
CA ALA A 47 -5.23 13.77 11.86
C ALA A 47 -4.76 12.91 13.04
N ALA A 48 -4.86 13.45 14.26
CA ALA A 48 -4.28 12.84 15.46
C ALA A 48 -4.98 11.53 15.89
N ASP A 49 -6.19 11.28 15.38
CA ASP A 49 -6.97 10.06 15.61
C ASP A 49 -6.65 8.94 14.60
N ASN A 50 -5.91 9.24 13.54
CA ASN A 50 -5.38 8.24 12.64
C ASN A 50 -4.38 7.33 13.35
N VAL A 51 -4.57 6.02 13.22
CA VAL A 51 -3.75 5.01 13.93
C VAL A 51 -2.28 5.09 13.53
N LEU A 52 -1.97 5.32 12.25
CA LEU A 52 -0.58 5.39 11.77
C LEU A 52 0.12 6.67 12.23
N VAL A 53 -0.62 7.78 12.27
CA VAL A 53 -0.11 9.05 12.81
C VAL A 53 0.21 8.90 14.29
N ARG A 54 -0.67 8.24 15.07
CA ARG A 54 -0.43 7.97 16.48
C ARG A 54 0.77 7.04 16.69
N GLU A 55 0.90 6.00 15.89
CA GLU A 55 2.06 5.10 15.94
C GLU A 55 3.36 5.85 15.62
N TYR A 56 3.36 6.71 14.60
CA TYR A 56 4.51 7.55 14.24
C TYR A 56 4.91 8.46 15.40
N VAL A 57 3.95 9.22 15.96
CA VAL A 57 4.22 10.11 17.10
C VAL A 57 4.72 9.34 18.31
N TRP A 58 4.20 8.14 18.57
CA TRP A 58 4.67 7.29 19.66
C TRP A 58 6.12 6.81 19.45
N LYS A 59 6.52 6.49 18.22
CA LYS A 59 7.89 6.04 17.88
C LYS A 59 8.90 7.19 17.82
N HIS A 60 8.51 8.34 17.28
CA HIS A 60 9.42 9.43 16.93
C HIS A 60 9.32 10.64 17.88
N GLY A 61 8.26 10.75 18.67
CA GLY A 61 8.03 11.88 19.60
C GLY A 61 7.56 13.17 18.93
N GLU A 62 7.36 13.16 17.61
CA GLU A 62 6.96 14.33 16.81
C GLU A 62 5.92 13.98 15.75
N LYS A 63 5.28 15.00 15.18
CA LYS A 63 4.30 14.82 14.10
C LYS A 63 4.99 14.43 12.78
N PRO A 64 4.33 13.63 11.92
CA PRO A 64 4.87 13.22 10.63
C PRO A 64 4.79 14.35 9.59
N VAL A 65 5.64 15.38 9.72
CA VAL A 65 5.67 16.52 8.79
C VAL A 65 6.13 16.04 7.41
N GLY A 66 5.35 16.35 6.37
CA GLY A 66 5.66 15.97 4.99
C GLY A 66 5.23 14.56 4.59
N LEU A 67 4.63 13.79 5.51
CA LEU A 67 3.98 12.52 5.20
C LEU A 67 2.48 12.71 5.08
N VAL A 68 1.82 11.79 4.38
CA VAL A 68 0.36 11.69 4.33
C VAL A 68 -0.05 10.22 4.44
N VAL A 69 -1.31 9.97 4.79
CA VAL A 69 -1.85 8.61 4.78
C VAL A 69 -2.49 8.32 3.44
N TRP A 70 -1.94 7.32 2.78
CA TRP A 70 -2.41 6.75 1.54
C TRP A 70 -3.24 5.51 1.83
N ARG A 71 -4.22 5.23 0.99
CA ARG A 71 -4.75 3.89 0.77
C ARG A 71 -4.05 3.33 -0.47
N VAL A 72 -3.48 2.15 -0.35
CA VAL A 72 -2.78 1.44 -1.42
C VAL A 72 -3.47 0.10 -1.61
N ILE A 73 -4.04 -0.10 -2.80
CA ILE A 73 -4.71 -1.33 -3.19
C ILE A 73 -3.84 -2.02 -4.24
N VAL A 74 -3.50 -3.29 -4.00
CA VAL A 74 -2.74 -4.14 -4.92
C VAL A 74 -3.60 -5.35 -5.26
N ASN A 75 -4.10 -5.40 -6.49
CA ASN A 75 -4.76 -6.60 -7.01
C ASN A 75 -3.73 -7.50 -7.70
N ALA A 76 -3.77 -8.79 -7.41
CA ALA A 76 -2.76 -9.73 -7.88
C ALA A 76 -3.30 -11.15 -8.01
N GLU A 77 -2.55 -11.98 -8.72
CA GLU A 77 -2.69 -13.43 -8.70
C GLU A 77 -1.53 -14.09 -7.94
N THR A 78 -1.85 -15.05 -7.08
CA THR A 78 -0.84 -15.81 -6.33
C THR A 78 -1.33 -17.18 -5.89
N ALA A 79 -0.39 -18.03 -5.48
CA ALA A 79 -0.64 -19.30 -4.78
C ALA A 79 -0.32 -19.20 -3.28
N LEU A 80 0.15 -18.04 -2.80
CA LEU A 80 0.46 -17.82 -1.39
C LEU A 80 -0.81 -17.74 -0.53
N ALA A 81 -0.66 -18.07 0.75
CA ALA A 81 -1.68 -17.82 1.76
C ALA A 81 -1.80 -16.31 2.03
N LEU A 82 -3.02 -15.80 2.26
CA LEU A 82 -3.31 -14.36 2.41
C LEU A 82 -2.36 -13.61 3.37
N PRO A 83 -1.99 -14.14 4.56
CA PRO A 83 -1.05 -13.42 5.44
C PRO A 83 0.33 -13.21 4.82
N LYS A 84 0.79 -14.14 3.98
CA LYS A 84 2.06 -14.01 3.25
C LYS A 84 1.96 -13.00 2.12
N VAL A 85 0.79 -12.84 1.51
CA VAL A 85 0.53 -11.79 0.51
C VAL A 85 0.59 -10.42 1.20
N THR A 86 -0.10 -10.25 2.33
CA THR A 86 -0.09 -9.00 3.10
C THR A 86 1.34 -8.63 3.49
N GLN A 87 2.11 -9.60 4.00
CA GLN A 87 3.51 -9.39 4.33
C GLN A 87 4.34 -9.01 3.09
N ALA A 88 4.13 -9.69 1.97
CA ALA A 88 4.88 -9.42 0.76
C ALA A 88 4.68 -8.00 0.24
N VAL A 89 3.43 -7.51 0.25
CA VAL A 89 3.07 -6.15 -0.14
C VAL A 89 3.60 -5.12 0.85
N ALA A 90 3.45 -5.35 2.15
CA ALA A 90 3.97 -4.45 3.18
C ALA A 90 5.49 -4.29 3.10
N GLU A 91 6.22 -5.37 2.83
CA GLU A 91 7.67 -5.33 2.64
C GLU A 91 8.12 -4.72 1.30
N ALA A 92 7.20 -4.57 0.34
CA ALA A 92 7.45 -3.89 -0.94
C ALA A 92 7.15 -2.38 -0.89
N LEU A 93 6.68 -1.85 0.24
CA LEU A 93 6.51 -0.42 0.46
C LEU A 93 7.85 0.28 0.70
N PRO A 94 7.90 1.63 0.59
CA PRO A 94 9.10 2.40 0.91
C PRO A 94 9.65 2.09 2.30
N ALA A 95 10.97 2.12 2.44
CA ALA A 95 11.63 1.89 3.71
C ALA A 95 11.15 2.89 4.78
N GLY A 96 10.76 2.37 5.94
CA GLY A 96 10.26 3.19 7.05
C GLY A 96 8.79 3.59 6.96
N ALA A 97 8.07 3.20 5.88
CA ALA A 97 6.63 3.36 5.82
C ALA A 97 5.95 2.58 6.96
N LEU A 98 4.94 3.18 7.57
CA LEU A 98 4.05 2.48 8.51
C LEU A 98 2.78 2.09 7.75
N SER A 99 2.32 0.86 7.94
CA SER A 99 1.12 0.38 7.26
C SER A 99 0.26 -0.53 8.14
N TYR A 100 -1.05 -0.49 7.92
CA TYR A 100 -1.98 -1.50 8.42
C TYR A 100 -3.00 -1.85 7.35
N GLY A 101 -3.54 -3.06 7.42
CA GLY A 101 -4.51 -3.58 6.45
C GLY A 101 -4.32 -5.06 6.25
N THR A 102 -4.92 -5.62 5.21
CA THR A 102 -4.89 -7.06 4.95
C THR A 102 -5.09 -7.40 3.49
N SER A 103 -4.84 -8.67 3.17
CA SER A 103 -5.22 -9.29 1.91
C SER A 103 -6.52 -10.08 2.07
N GLU A 104 -7.34 -10.05 1.03
CA GLU A 104 -8.57 -10.81 0.89
C GLU A 104 -8.59 -11.53 -0.47
N ILE A 105 -9.49 -12.52 -0.63
CA ILE A 105 -9.70 -13.20 -1.91
C ILE A 105 -10.56 -12.32 -2.82
N GLY A 106 -10.18 -12.24 -4.09
CA GLY A 106 -10.91 -11.51 -5.12
C GLY A 106 -10.21 -10.22 -5.53
N HIS A 107 -10.97 -9.35 -6.20
CA HIS A 107 -10.49 -8.10 -6.76
C HIS A 107 -11.20 -6.92 -6.09
N THR A 108 -10.46 -5.87 -5.76
CA THR A 108 -11.05 -4.60 -5.30
C THR A 108 -11.13 -3.63 -6.47
N GLU A 109 -12.36 -3.32 -6.87
CA GLU A 109 -12.67 -2.27 -7.83
C GLU A 109 -12.34 -0.89 -7.25
N PHE A 110 -11.92 0.03 -8.11
CA PHE A 110 -11.50 1.37 -7.71
C PHE A 110 -12.65 2.38 -7.70
N GLY A 111 -12.75 3.16 -6.63
CA GLY A 111 -13.73 4.23 -6.50
C GLY A 111 -13.35 5.47 -7.34
N LEU A 112 -14.34 6.31 -7.65
CA LEU A 112 -14.10 7.61 -8.28
C LEU A 112 -13.16 8.45 -7.42
N GLY A 113 -12.06 8.93 -8.01
CA GLY A 113 -11.01 9.69 -7.31
C GLY A 113 -9.75 8.88 -6.95
N THR A 114 -9.81 7.55 -7.08
CA THR A 114 -8.62 6.70 -6.91
C THR A 114 -7.72 6.80 -8.15
N THR A 115 -6.41 6.96 -7.96
CA THR A 115 -5.45 6.96 -9.06
C THR A 115 -5.00 5.53 -9.36
N LEU A 116 -5.22 5.07 -10.59
CA LEU A 116 -4.64 3.82 -11.08
C LEU A 116 -3.15 4.06 -11.39
N ALA A 117 -2.29 3.73 -10.42
CA ALA A 117 -0.86 4.00 -10.48
C ALA A 117 -0.07 2.97 -11.29
N TYR A 118 -0.61 1.76 -11.44
CA TYR A 118 -0.08 0.72 -12.31
C TYR A 118 -1.21 -0.17 -12.84
N SER A 119 -1.07 -0.65 -14.07
CA SER A 119 -1.88 -1.73 -14.63
C SER A 119 -1.04 -2.56 -15.59
N ALA A 120 -1.11 -3.88 -15.45
CA ALA A 120 -0.44 -4.80 -16.36
C ALA A 120 -1.04 -4.67 -17.76
N SER A 121 -0.17 -4.50 -18.76
CA SER A 121 -0.59 -4.59 -20.16
C SER A 121 -0.97 -6.03 -20.47
N ARG A 122 -2.19 -6.25 -20.97
CA ARG A 122 -2.67 -7.58 -21.40
C ARG A 122 -1.86 -8.14 -22.56
#